data_AF-A0A1W0VX99-F1
#
_entry.id   AF-A0A1W0VX99-F1
#
_cell.length_a   1.000
_cell.length_b   1.000
_cell.length_c   1.000
_cell.angle_alpha   90.00
_cell.angle_beta   90.00
_cell.angle_gamma   90.00
#
_symmetry.space_group_name_H-M   'P 1'
#
loop_
_entity.id
_entity.type
_entity.pdbx_description
1 polymer ?
#
loop_
_entity_poly.entity_id
_entity_poly.type
_entity_poly.pdbx_seq_one_letter_code
_entity_poly.pdbx_strand_id
1 'polypeptide(L)'
;MAWQWQCFLSFAVVAVSAAASLGAIIRANNKLRRRRPPREDDAASAAAPPPPWISCWSLVPPSWLLAFRATAAVALAAVLAWDLRTYDPSIMMYYTEWTLLLEIAYFAAATLCSAYGCRMVYYYYPSRDRAVDPDPESDDKRLLGQSGGGDEANPNGDDAWKGAGRLGLQLMQIGYQVSAGAVVLTDAVFWGLIVPFTLSAHFSLNAVMACIHSLNLVFLLIETALNNLDFPWFRMPYFVLWTCLYVIIQWIAHVCGMTWWPYPFLRPESSLAPLWYGARSISFPE
;
A
#
# COMPACT_ATOMS: atom_id res chain seq x y z
N MET A 1 -35.46 -10.06 -18.21
CA MET A 1 -34.93 -9.84 -16.85
C MET A 1 -35.41 -8.48 -16.40
N ALA A 2 -36.29 -8.42 -15.41
CA ALA A 2 -36.70 -7.16 -14.81
C ALA A 2 -35.56 -6.69 -13.90
N TRP A 3 -34.95 -5.55 -14.22
CA TRP A 3 -33.95 -4.93 -13.36
C TRP A 3 -34.62 -4.55 -12.03
N GLN A 4 -34.30 -5.27 -10.96
CA GLN A 4 -34.82 -4.96 -9.63
C GLN A 4 -34.23 -3.62 -9.16
N TRP A 5 -35.00 -2.83 -8.41
CA TRP A 5 -34.56 -1.53 -7.86
C TRP A 5 -33.25 -1.63 -7.05
N GLN A 6 -32.96 -2.82 -6.50
CA GLN A 6 -31.72 -3.13 -5.79
C GLN A 6 -30.48 -3.02 -6.69
N CYS A 7 -30.57 -3.37 -7.98
CA CYS A 7 -29.48 -3.18 -8.94
C CYS A 7 -29.18 -1.70 -9.10
N PHE A 8 -30.21 -0.88 -9.36
CA PHE A 8 -30.05 0.57 -9.52
C PHE A 8 -29.45 1.23 -8.28
N LEU A 9 -29.88 0.80 -7.09
CA LEU A 9 -29.36 1.32 -5.84
C LEU A 9 -27.90 0.91 -5.61
N SER A 10 -27.53 -0.33 -5.93
CA SER A 10 -26.14 -0.82 -5.83
C SER A 10 -25.22 -0.08 -6.80
N PHE A 11 -25.65 0.12 -8.05
CA PHE A 11 -24.94 0.96 -9.02
C PHE A 11 -24.79 2.40 -8.54
N ALA A 12 -25.87 3.00 -8.00
CA ALA A 12 -25.83 4.35 -7.49
C ALA A 12 -24.85 4.49 -6.31
N VAL A 13 -24.86 3.56 -5.36
CA VAL A 13 -23.95 3.58 -4.20
C VAL A 13 -22.49 3.47 -4.64
N VAL A 14 -22.16 2.55 -5.56
CA VAL A 14 -20.79 2.41 -6.08
C VAL A 14 -20.37 3.65 -6.86
N ALA A 15 -21.24 4.18 -7.73
CA ALA A 15 -20.94 5.39 -8.52
C ALA A 15 -20.75 6.63 -7.63
N VAL A 16 -21.62 6.84 -6.64
CA VAL A 16 -21.51 7.94 -5.67
C VAL A 16 -20.23 7.81 -4.85
N SER A 17 -19.91 6.60 -4.38
CA SER A 17 -18.69 6.35 -3.59
C SER A 17 -17.42 6.61 -4.40
N ALA A 18 -17.39 6.17 -5.65
CA ALA A 18 -16.27 6.42 -6.56
C ALA A 18 -16.13 7.92 -6.89
N ALA A 19 -17.23 8.60 -7.22
CA ALA A 19 -17.24 10.02 -7.53
C ALA A 19 -16.84 10.88 -6.33
N ALA A 20 -17.36 10.59 -5.13
CA ALA A 20 -17.00 11.28 -3.90
C ALA A 20 -15.51 11.08 -3.58
N SER A 21 -14.98 9.87 -3.76
CA SER A 21 -13.57 9.55 -3.53
C SER A 21 -12.64 10.29 -4.50
N LEU A 22 -12.98 10.30 -5.79
CA LEU A 22 -12.26 11.07 -6.81
C LEU A 22 -12.31 12.57 -6.50
N GLY A 23 -13.48 13.10 -6.12
CA GLY A 23 -13.64 14.49 -5.73
C GLY A 23 -12.79 14.87 -4.51
N ALA A 24 -12.72 13.98 -3.50
CA ALA A 24 -11.88 14.18 -2.33
C ALA A 24 -10.38 14.21 -2.68
N ILE A 25 -9.92 13.28 -3.53
CA ILE A 25 -8.52 13.23 -4.00
C ILE A 25 -8.18 14.49 -4.78
N ILE A 26 -9.00 14.88 -5.75
CA ILE A 26 -8.79 16.09 -6.56
C ILE A 26 -8.75 17.33 -5.66
N ARG A 27 -9.67 17.44 -4.70
CA ARG A 27 -9.68 18.55 -3.74
C ARG A 27 -8.43 18.59 -2.87
N ALA A 28 -7.98 17.44 -2.37
CA ALA A 28 -6.76 17.33 -1.57
C ALA A 28 -5.53 17.74 -2.38
N ASN A 29 -5.38 17.20 -3.59
CA ASN A 29 -4.27 17.52 -4.50
C ASN A 29 -4.28 19.00 -4.91
N ASN A 30 -5.45 19.58 -5.17
CA ASN A 30 -5.58 21.01 -5.45
C ASN A 30 -5.21 21.87 -4.25
N LYS A 31 -5.56 21.46 -3.02
CA LYS A 31 -5.12 22.15 -1.79
C LYS A 31 -3.60 22.07 -1.63
N LEU A 32 -3.00 20.90 -1.87
CA LEU A 32 -1.54 20.69 -1.83
C LEU A 32 -0.83 21.58 -2.87
N ARG A 33 -1.34 21.64 -4.11
CA ARG A 33 -0.81 22.50 -5.18
C ARG A 33 -0.97 23.99 -4.89
N ARG A 34 -2.01 24.39 -4.16
CA ARG A 34 -2.28 25.79 -3.77
C ARG A 34 -1.50 26.25 -2.53
N ARG A 35 -0.93 25.35 -1.73
CA ARG A 35 -0.03 25.75 -0.65
C ARG A 35 1.21 26.39 -1.30
N ARG A 36 1.46 27.66 -1.00
CA ARG A 36 2.72 28.32 -1.39
C ARG A 36 3.89 27.49 -0.83
N PRO A 37 5.03 27.42 -1.54
CA PRO A 37 6.23 26.87 -0.94
C PRO A 37 6.50 27.63 0.37
N PRO A 38 6.94 26.93 1.44
CA PRO A 38 7.36 27.59 2.67
C PRO A 38 8.41 28.65 2.34
N ARG A 39 8.38 29.78 3.05
CA ARG A 39 9.47 30.77 2.97
C ARG A 39 10.76 30.04 3.34
N GLU A 40 11.89 30.34 2.70
CA GLU A 40 13.17 29.63 2.95
C GLU A 40 13.51 29.54 4.45
N ASP A 41 13.13 30.56 5.21
CA ASP A 41 13.29 30.64 6.68
C ASP A 41 12.47 29.58 7.45
N ASP A 42 11.28 29.20 6.96
CA ASP A 42 10.42 28.16 7.55
C ASP A 42 10.86 26.75 7.12
N ALA A 43 11.45 26.62 5.92
CA ALA A 43 11.95 25.36 5.37
C ALA A 43 13.24 24.88 6.06
N ALA A 44 14.05 25.80 6.59
CA ALA A 44 15.23 25.48 7.38
C ALA A 44 14.88 24.91 8.78
N SER A 45 13.69 25.22 9.31
CA SER A 45 13.18 24.77 10.60
C SER A 45 12.36 23.46 10.50
N ALA A 46 11.68 23.24 9.37
CA ALA A 46 10.97 21.99 9.12
C ALA A 46 11.95 20.88 8.74
N ALA A 47 12.33 20.05 9.72
CA ALA A 47 13.09 18.82 9.47
C ALA A 47 12.45 18.05 8.32
N ALA A 48 13.22 17.77 7.25
CA ALA A 48 12.73 17.02 6.11
C ALA A 48 12.18 15.67 6.60
N PRO A 49 11.02 15.21 6.08
CA PRO A 49 10.43 13.95 6.52
C PRO A 49 11.45 12.82 6.33
N PRO A 50 11.63 11.96 7.34
CA PRO A 50 12.59 10.87 7.28
C PRO A 50 12.26 9.96 6.08
N PRO A 51 13.29 9.52 5.34
CA PRO A 51 13.06 8.72 4.15
C PRO A 51 12.49 7.32 4.49
N PRO A 52 11.69 6.72 3.59
CA PRO A 52 10.88 5.52 3.86
C PRO A 52 11.68 4.21 4.02
N TRP A 53 13.00 4.27 3.88
CA TRP A 53 13.94 3.16 4.05
C TRP A 53 14.66 3.18 5.41
N ILE A 54 14.37 4.14 6.28
CA ILE A 54 14.90 4.23 7.65
C ILE A 54 13.78 3.85 8.61
N SER A 55 14.07 2.93 9.53
CA SER A 55 13.12 2.53 10.55
C SER A 55 12.89 3.64 11.58
N CYS A 56 11.71 3.68 12.19
CA CYS A 56 11.42 4.56 13.33
C CYS A 56 12.23 4.22 14.57
N TRP A 57 12.75 3.00 14.65
CA TRP A 57 13.60 2.56 15.73
C TRP A 57 15.06 2.69 15.30
N SER A 58 15.80 3.56 15.99
CA SER A 58 17.22 3.81 15.75
C SER A 58 18.10 2.55 15.85
N LEU A 59 17.59 1.51 16.52
CA LEU A 59 18.24 0.21 16.72
C LEU A 59 18.05 -0.76 15.55
N VAL A 60 17.11 -0.51 14.63
CA VAL A 60 16.84 -1.38 13.48
C VAL A 60 17.65 -0.89 12.28
N PRO A 61 18.71 -1.62 11.85
CA PRO A 61 19.49 -1.21 10.70
C PRO A 61 18.64 -1.31 9.42
N PRO A 62 18.88 -0.47 8.40
CA PRO A 62 18.15 -0.50 7.13
C PRO A 62 18.13 -1.89 6.46
N SER A 63 19.18 -2.69 6.67
CA SER A 63 19.28 -4.07 6.16
C SER A 63 18.28 -5.02 6.81
N TRP A 64 17.95 -4.85 8.09
CA TRP A 64 16.93 -5.66 8.76
C TRP A 64 15.54 -5.32 8.23
N LEU A 65 15.25 -4.03 8.05
CA LEU A 65 13.99 -3.57 7.44
C LEU A 65 13.81 -4.12 6.02
N LEU A 66 14.89 -4.15 5.23
CA LEU A 66 14.91 -4.80 3.92
C LEU A 66 14.60 -6.30 4.02
N ALA A 67 15.27 -7.02 4.92
CA ALA A 67 15.08 -8.45 5.10
C ALA A 67 13.64 -8.79 5.52
N PHE A 68 13.06 -8.03 6.45
CA PHE A 68 11.67 -8.17 6.87
C PHE A 68 10.70 -7.99 5.69
N ARG A 69 10.81 -6.87 4.95
CA ARG A 69 9.92 -6.58 3.82
C ARG A 69 10.02 -7.64 2.71
N ALA A 70 11.22 -8.10 2.41
CA ALA A 70 11.43 -9.18 1.44
C ALA A 70 10.82 -10.50 1.93
N THR A 71 10.99 -10.83 3.21
CA THR A 71 10.44 -12.03 3.82
C THR A 71 8.90 -12.00 3.81
N ALA A 72 8.29 -10.87 4.16
CA ALA A 72 6.86 -10.67 4.10
C ALA A 72 6.33 -10.85 2.66
N ALA A 73 6.97 -10.21 1.67
CA ALA A 73 6.59 -10.37 0.26
C ALA A 73 6.64 -11.83 -0.20
N VAL A 74 7.70 -12.55 0.15
CA VAL A 74 7.86 -13.98 -0.22
C VAL A 74 6.85 -14.86 0.50
N ALA A 75 6.62 -14.64 1.79
CA ALA A 75 5.67 -15.43 2.57
C ALA A 75 4.24 -15.27 2.03
N LEU A 76 3.81 -14.03 1.81
CA LEU A 76 2.49 -13.74 1.25
C LEU A 76 2.34 -14.30 -0.18
N ALA A 77 3.37 -14.17 -1.02
CA ALA A 77 3.36 -14.73 -2.36
C ALA A 77 3.31 -16.28 -2.35
N ALA A 78 3.98 -16.92 -1.40
CA ALA A 78 3.92 -18.37 -1.24
C ALA A 78 2.51 -18.84 -0.84
N VAL A 79 1.82 -18.07 0.01
CA VAL A 79 0.44 -18.33 0.41
C VAL A 79 -0.51 -18.16 -0.80
N LEU A 80 -0.41 -17.05 -1.54
CA LEU A 80 -1.22 -16.85 -2.74
C LEU A 80 -0.97 -17.95 -3.79
N ALA A 81 0.28 -18.35 -3.98
CA ALA A 81 0.64 -19.44 -4.88
C ALA A 81 0.12 -20.80 -4.40
N TRP A 82 0.04 -21.01 -3.09
CA TRP A 82 -0.57 -22.20 -2.50
C TRP A 82 -2.07 -22.24 -2.80
N ASP A 83 -2.77 -21.11 -2.63
CA ASP A 83 -4.19 -21.00 -2.90
C ASP A 83 -4.50 -21.22 -4.38
N LEU A 84 -3.75 -20.60 -5.30
CA LEU A 84 -3.89 -20.82 -6.75
C LEU A 84 -3.59 -22.25 -7.22
N ARG A 85 -2.78 -23.00 -6.45
CA ARG A 85 -2.49 -24.41 -6.75
C ARG A 85 -3.53 -25.35 -6.17
N THR A 86 -4.07 -25.01 -5.00
CA THR A 86 -5.04 -25.84 -4.28
C THR A 86 -6.44 -25.63 -4.82
N TYR A 87 -6.77 -24.38 -5.10
CA TYR A 87 -8.01 -23.90 -5.64
C TYR A 87 -7.70 -23.32 -7.02
N ASP A 88 -8.49 -23.69 -8.03
CA ASP A 88 -8.28 -23.21 -9.39
C ASP A 88 -8.24 -21.66 -9.48
N PRO A 89 -7.79 -21.07 -10.60
CA PRO A 89 -7.62 -19.61 -10.71
C PRO A 89 -8.87 -18.77 -10.43
N SER A 90 -10.06 -19.38 -10.37
CA SER A 90 -11.29 -18.69 -9.98
C SER A 90 -11.29 -18.25 -8.51
N ILE A 91 -10.38 -18.76 -7.67
CA ILE A 91 -10.18 -18.25 -6.31
C ILE A 91 -9.82 -16.75 -6.29
N MET A 92 -9.20 -16.23 -7.36
CA MET A 92 -8.97 -14.79 -7.51
C MET A 92 -10.24 -13.95 -7.59
N MET A 93 -11.43 -14.56 -7.65
CA MET A 93 -12.69 -13.85 -7.49
C MET A 93 -12.98 -13.48 -6.04
N TYR A 94 -12.24 -13.97 -5.04
CA TYR A 94 -12.45 -13.56 -3.65
C TYR A 94 -11.65 -12.29 -3.32
N TYR A 95 -12.30 -11.36 -2.61
CA TYR A 95 -11.67 -10.10 -2.18
C TYR A 95 -10.44 -10.31 -1.27
N THR A 96 -10.38 -11.43 -0.53
CA THR A 96 -9.21 -11.80 0.28
C THR A 96 -7.98 -12.01 -0.59
N GLU A 97 -8.11 -12.67 -1.75
CA GLU A 97 -7.00 -12.85 -2.70
C GLU A 97 -6.53 -11.53 -3.31
N TRP A 98 -7.47 -10.62 -3.59
CA TRP A 98 -7.14 -9.27 -4.04
C TRP A 98 -6.35 -8.50 -2.98
N THR A 99 -6.73 -8.66 -1.72
CA THR A 99 -6.06 -8.04 -0.58
C THR A 99 -4.65 -8.62 -0.41
N LEU A 100 -4.50 -9.94 -0.52
CA LEU A 100 -3.20 -10.62 -0.47
C LEU A 100 -2.29 -10.17 -1.62
N LEU A 101 -2.82 -10.08 -2.84
CA LEU A 101 -2.09 -9.57 -4.01
C LEU A 101 -1.63 -8.11 -3.81
N LEU A 102 -2.50 -7.27 -3.25
CA LEU A 102 -2.19 -5.87 -2.94
C LEU A 102 -1.06 -5.76 -1.90
N GLU A 103 -1.09 -6.56 -0.84
CA GLU A 103 -0.02 -6.59 0.15
C GLU A 103 1.30 -7.07 -0.43
N ILE A 104 1.29 -8.11 -1.27
CA ILE A 104 2.49 -8.57 -1.99
C ILE A 104 3.08 -7.43 -2.82
N ALA A 105 2.24 -6.73 -3.57
CA ALA A 105 2.68 -5.58 -4.38
C ALA A 105 3.26 -4.46 -3.51
N TYR A 106 2.63 -4.17 -2.37
CA TYR A 106 3.12 -3.20 -1.41
C TYR A 106 4.48 -3.60 -0.81
N PHE A 107 4.63 -4.81 -0.28
CA PHE A 107 5.88 -5.28 0.31
C PHE A 107 6.99 -5.43 -0.74
N ALA A 108 6.66 -5.77 -1.98
CA ALA A 108 7.61 -5.76 -3.09
C ALA A 108 8.12 -4.34 -3.38
N ALA A 109 7.22 -3.35 -3.49
CA ALA A 109 7.60 -1.95 -3.65
C ALA A 109 8.42 -1.44 -2.46
N ALA A 110 8.03 -1.80 -1.24
CA ALA A 110 8.73 -1.46 0.00
C ALA A 110 10.14 -2.05 0.04
N THR A 111 10.30 -3.30 -0.44
CA THR A 111 11.58 -3.98 -0.57
C THR A 111 12.48 -3.25 -1.56
N LEU A 112 11.96 -2.84 -2.72
CA LEU A 112 12.71 -2.06 -3.71
C LEU A 112 13.14 -0.70 -3.14
N CYS A 113 12.25 -0.01 -2.42
CA CYS A 113 12.57 1.26 -1.74
C CYS A 113 13.64 1.07 -0.66
N SER A 114 13.55 0.01 0.16
CA SER A 114 14.57 -0.33 1.16
C SER A 114 15.91 -0.69 0.53
N ALA A 115 15.91 -1.48 -0.54
CA ALA A 115 17.14 -1.90 -1.23
C ALA A 115 17.84 -0.70 -1.85
N TYR A 116 17.06 0.20 -2.45
CA TYR A 116 17.56 1.48 -2.94
C TYR A 116 18.19 2.29 -1.80
N GLY A 117 17.48 2.45 -0.67
CA GLY A 117 17.96 3.20 0.49
C GLY A 117 19.24 2.63 1.09
N CYS A 118 19.34 1.30 1.21
CA CYS A 118 20.55 0.61 1.67
C CYS A 118 21.73 0.87 0.73
N ARG A 119 21.49 0.83 -0.60
CA ARG A 119 22.50 1.17 -1.60
C ARG A 119 22.98 2.61 -1.44
N MET A 120 22.08 3.56 -1.21
CA MET A 120 22.44 4.96 -1.00
C MET A 120 23.32 5.15 0.24
N VAL A 121 22.93 4.56 1.38
CA VAL A 121 23.72 4.64 2.63
C VAL A 121 25.09 4.01 2.44
N TYR A 122 25.17 2.87 1.76
CA TYR A 122 26.43 2.15 1.56
C TYR A 122 27.41 2.86 0.59
N TYR A 123 26.91 3.50 -0.48
CA TYR A 123 27.77 4.10 -1.51
C TYR A 123 28.02 5.61 -1.35
N TYR A 124 27.10 6.38 -0.75
CA TYR A 124 27.22 7.86 -0.69
C TYR A 124 27.63 8.42 0.68
N TYR A 125 27.30 7.73 1.78
CA TYR A 125 27.66 8.20 3.12
C TYR A 125 29.17 8.09 3.45
N PRO A 126 29.91 7.05 3.00
CA PRO A 126 31.36 6.95 3.26
C PRO A 126 32.22 7.97 2.49
N SER A 127 31.66 8.63 1.48
CA SER A 127 32.38 9.57 0.61
C SER A 127 32.35 11.00 1.13
N ARG A 128 31.43 11.34 2.05
CA ARG A 128 31.28 12.69 2.62
C ARG A 128 32.13 12.89 3.88
N ASP A 129 32.30 11.84 4.69
CA ASP A 129 33.20 11.87 5.87
C ASP A 129 34.69 11.79 5.52
N ARG A 130 35.04 11.34 4.30
CA ARG A 130 36.45 11.40 3.82
C ARG A 130 36.84 12.73 3.17
N ALA A 131 35.89 13.63 2.97
CA ALA A 131 36.14 14.94 2.35
C ALA A 131 36.37 16.06 3.37
N VAL A 132 36.42 15.73 4.67
CA VAL A 132 36.66 16.67 5.77
C VAL A 132 37.87 16.21 6.58
N ASP A 133 39.03 16.19 5.94
CA ASP A 133 40.33 16.29 6.62
C ASP A 133 41.22 17.22 5.78
N PRO A 134 41.46 18.47 6.21
CA PRO A 134 42.53 19.27 5.66
C PRO A 134 43.77 19.02 6.52
N ASP A 135 44.60 18.04 6.16
CA ASP A 135 45.97 17.96 6.70
C ASP A 135 46.94 18.61 5.70
N PRO A 136 47.70 19.64 6.10
CA PRO A 136 48.64 20.31 5.23
C PRO A 136 50.00 19.57 5.22
N GLU A 137 50.70 19.67 4.10
CA GLU A 137 52.11 19.28 3.91
C GLU A 137 52.41 17.78 3.70
N SER A 138 52.54 17.39 2.43
CA SER A 138 53.79 16.76 1.97
C SER A 138 53.91 16.82 0.46
N ASP A 139 54.97 17.50 0.03
CA ASP A 139 55.41 17.73 -1.33
C ASP A 139 55.85 16.42 -2.03
N ASP A 140 55.75 16.44 -3.36
CA ASP A 140 56.41 15.53 -4.32
C ASP A 140 56.05 14.02 -4.33
N LYS A 141 55.16 13.66 -5.26
CA LYS A 141 55.52 12.79 -6.41
C LYS A 141 54.45 12.79 -7.49
N ARG A 142 54.68 13.63 -8.49
CA ARG A 142 54.20 13.42 -9.87
C ARG A 142 54.56 12.00 -10.31
N LEU A 143 53.59 11.24 -10.83
CA LEU A 143 53.69 10.41 -12.03
C LEU A 143 52.37 9.65 -12.24
N LEU A 144 51.49 10.23 -13.06
CA LEU A 144 50.88 9.64 -14.25
C LEU A 144 49.60 10.42 -14.54
N GLY A 145 49.59 11.06 -15.70
CA GLY A 145 48.62 12.08 -16.06
C GLY A 145 47.18 11.59 -16.07
N GLN A 146 46.30 12.40 -15.51
CA GLN A 146 45.01 12.64 -16.12
C GLN A 146 44.68 14.12 -15.95
N SER A 147 44.55 14.77 -17.10
CA SER A 147 44.15 16.15 -17.26
C SER A 147 42.85 16.41 -16.50
N GLY A 148 42.83 17.51 -15.76
CA GLY A 148 41.65 17.95 -15.02
C GLY A 148 40.46 18.27 -15.91
N GLY A 149 39.30 18.20 -15.28
CA GLY A 149 38.01 18.67 -15.75
C GLY A 149 37.00 18.29 -14.68
N GLY A 150 36.54 19.27 -13.90
CA GLY A 150 35.73 19.04 -12.70
C GLY A 150 34.48 18.21 -12.99
N ASP A 151 34.20 17.26 -12.10
CA ASP A 151 32.85 16.74 -11.94
C ASP A 151 31.99 17.87 -11.37
N GLU A 152 31.51 18.73 -12.28
CA GLU A 152 30.29 19.48 -12.05
C GLU A 152 29.20 18.46 -11.72
N ALA A 153 28.80 18.41 -10.45
CA ALA A 153 27.64 17.67 -10.00
C ALA A 153 26.47 18.04 -10.92
N ASN A 154 26.13 17.13 -11.83
CA ASN A 154 25.09 17.33 -12.84
C ASN A 154 23.78 17.68 -12.13
N PRO A 155 23.29 18.93 -12.21
CA PRO A 155 22.07 19.36 -11.50
C PRO A 155 20.85 18.52 -11.91
N ASN A 156 20.91 17.96 -13.13
CA ASN A 156 19.85 17.16 -13.72
C ASN A 156 19.69 15.78 -13.07
N GLY A 157 20.77 15.23 -12.50
CA GLY A 157 20.75 13.94 -11.77
C GLY A 157 20.06 14.06 -10.42
N ASP A 158 20.30 15.17 -9.71
CA ASP A 158 19.71 15.45 -8.40
C ASP A 158 18.21 15.73 -8.47
N ASP A 159 17.73 16.36 -9.55
CA ASP A 159 16.32 16.67 -9.73
C ASP A 159 15.48 15.44 -10.15
N ALA A 160 16.04 14.59 -11.02
CA ALA A 160 15.45 13.29 -11.34
C ALA A 160 15.40 12.38 -10.10
N TRP A 161 16.46 12.42 -9.28
CA TRP A 161 16.58 11.68 -8.03
C TRP A 161 15.54 12.12 -6.99
N LYS A 162 15.44 13.43 -6.75
CA LYS A 162 14.40 14.01 -5.88
C LYS A 162 12.99 13.68 -6.40
N GLY A 163 12.81 13.64 -7.72
CA GLY A 163 11.55 13.24 -8.37
C GLY A 163 11.17 11.78 -8.08
N ALA A 164 12.08 10.85 -8.33
CA ALA A 164 11.86 9.42 -8.12
C ALA A 164 11.65 9.07 -6.63
N GLY A 165 12.42 9.69 -5.73
CA GLY A 165 12.26 9.52 -4.29
C GLY A 165 10.91 10.01 -3.77
N ARG A 166 10.42 11.17 -4.26
CA ARG A 166 9.09 11.69 -3.91
C ARG A 166 7.97 10.80 -4.44
N LEU A 167 8.09 10.29 -5.66
CA LEU A 167 7.12 9.37 -6.24
C LEU A 167 7.07 8.05 -5.46
N GLY A 168 8.23 7.46 -5.16
CA GLY A 168 8.32 6.24 -4.35
C GLY A 168 7.69 6.40 -2.97
N LEU A 169 7.95 7.53 -2.29
CA LEU A 169 7.31 7.86 -1.01
C LEU A 169 5.78 7.95 -1.14
N GLN A 170 5.27 8.63 -2.18
CA GLN A 170 3.84 8.74 -2.42
C GLN A 170 3.19 7.37 -2.69
N LEU A 171 3.82 6.54 -3.51
CA LEU A 171 3.35 5.19 -3.83
C LEU A 171 3.33 4.31 -2.57
N MET A 172 4.36 4.38 -1.73
CA MET A 172 4.42 3.67 -0.46
C MET A 172 3.28 4.10 0.49
N GLN A 173 3.03 5.40 0.61
CA GLN A 173 1.94 5.91 1.45
C GLN A 173 0.57 5.49 0.94
N ILE A 174 0.33 5.58 -0.38
CA ILE A 174 -0.95 5.17 -0.97
C ILE A 174 -1.11 3.65 -0.83
N GLY A 175 -0.11 2.88 -1.23
CA GLY A 175 -0.12 1.42 -1.17
C GLY A 175 -0.39 0.91 0.24
N TYR A 176 0.30 1.45 1.25
CA TYR A 176 0.04 1.09 2.64
C TYR A 176 -1.40 1.38 3.06
N GLN A 177 -1.95 2.56 2.72
CA GLN A 177 -3.31 2.91 3.15
C GLN A 177 -4.39 2.08 2.47
N VAL A 178 -4.22 1.76 1.19
CA VAL A 178 -5.12 0.84 0.49
C VAL A 178 -5.04 -0.55 1.13
N SER A 179 -3.82 -1.02 1.42
CA SER A 179 -3.58 -2.34 2.03
C SER A 179 -4.17 -2.40 3.44
N ALA A 180 -3.87 -1.44 4.31
CA ALA A 180 -4.38 -1.36 5.67
C ALA A 180 -5.92 -1.27 5.70
N GLY A 181 -6.51 -0.46 4.82
CA GLY A 181 -7.97 -0.39 4.68
C GLY A 181 -8.58 -1.73 4.26
N ALA A 182 -7.98 -2.39 3.25
CA ALA A 182 -8.45 -3.67 2.75
C ALA A 182 -8.33 -4.78 3.80
N VAL A 183 -7.20 -4.87 4.49
CA VAL A 183 -6.92 -5.89 5.51
C VAL A 183 -7.80 -5.72 6.73
N VAL A 184 -7.95 -4.49 7.24
CA VAL A 184 -8.86 -4.22 8.36
C VAL A 184 -10.30 -4.56 7.97
N LEU A 185 -10.72 -4.27 6.73
CA LEU A 185 -12.05 -4.64 6.25
C LEU A 185 -12.20 -6.17 6.18
N THR A 186 -11.28 -6.88 5.52
CA THR A 186 -11.36 -8.34 5.36
C THR A 186 -11.35 -9.04 6.71
N ASP A 187 -10.51 -8.60 7.65
CA ASP A 187 -10.38 -9.21 8.96
C ASP A 187 -11.56 -8.89 9.87
N ALA A 188 -12.06 -7.65 9.84
CA ALA A 188 -13.28 -7.30 10.57
C ALA A 188 -14.48 -8.12 10.09
N VAL A 189 -14.63 -8.31 8.78
CA VAL A 189 -15.69 -9.14 8.20
C VAL A 189 -15.46 -10.61 8.54
N PHE A 190 -14.23 -11.11 8.42
CA PHE A 190 -13.92 -12.51 8.71
C PHE A 190 -14.15 -12.85 10.19
N TRP A 191 -13.49 -12.14 11.10
CA TRP A 191 -13.58 -12.41 12.54
C TRP A 191 -14.89 -11.95 13.17
N GLY A 192 -15.45 -10.83 12.70
CA GLY A 192 -16.64 -10.21 13.29
C GLY A 192 -17.97 -10.72 12.72
N LEU A 193 -17.98 -11.22 11.48
CA LEU A 193 -19.18 -11.72 10.82
C LEU A 193 -19.07 -13.19 10.44
N ILE A 194 -18.06 -13.57 9.65
CA ILE A 194 -18.00 -14.93 9.08
C ILE A 194 -17.81 -15.95 10.21
N VAL A 195 -16.75 -15.85 11.00
CA VAL A 195 -16.44 -16.78 12.10
C VAL A 195 -17.64 -16.98 13.06
N PRO A 196 -18.23 -15.95 13.68
CA PRO A 196 -19.31 -16.14 14.65
C PRO A 196 -20.62 -16.65 14.03
N PHE A 197 -20.95 -16.26 12.79
CA PHE A 197 -22.24 -16.61 12.18
C PHE A 197 -22.19 -17.85 11.27
N THR A 198 -21.01 -18.33 10.84
CA THR A 198 -20.89 -19.52 9.97
C THR A 198 -20.29 -20.75 10.65
N LEU A 199 -19.56 -20.63 11.77
CA LEU A 199 -19.11 -21.83 12.50
C LEU A 199 -20.25 -22.64 13.14
N SER A 200 -21.44 -22.06 13.32
CA SER A 200 -22.60 -22.76 13.88
C SER A 200 -23.25 -23.76 12.91
N ALA A 201 -22.85 -23.79 11.63
CA ALA A 201 -23.56 -24.52 10.59
C ALA A 201 -22.67 -25.29 9.57
N HIS A 202 -21.64 -26.00 10.02
CA HIS A 202 -20.80 -26.93 9.20
C HIS A 202 -19.56 -26.35 8.48
N PHE A 203 -19.07 -25.17 8.83
CA PHE A 203 -17.83 -24.65 8.24
C PHE A 203 -16.58 -25.11 9.03
N SER A 204 -15.75 -25.96 8.45
CA SER A 204 -14.42 -26.25 9.02
C SER A 204 -13.50 -25.06 8.74
N LEU A 205 -13.13 -24.30 9.77
CA LEU A 205 -12.07 -23.30 9.70
C LEU A 205 -10.79 -23.97 9.16
N ASN A 206 -10.47 -23.73 7.89
CA ASN A 206 -9.21 -24.20 7.34
C ASN A 206 -8.09 -23.38 7.99
N ALA A 207 -7.10 -24.04 8.58
CA ALA A 207 -5.97 -23.38 9.23
C ALA A 207 -5.27 -22.39 8.29
N VAL A 208 -5.21 -22.71 6.99
CA VAL A 208 -4.65 -21.83 5.95
C VAL A 208 -5.45 -20.52 5.82
N MET A 209 -6.79 -20.61 5.84
CA MET A 209 -7.67 -19.44 5.77
C MET A 209 -7.54 -18.54 7.01
N ALA A 210 -7.44 -19.14 8.22
CA ALA A 210 -7.18 -18.38 9.44
C ALA A 210 -5.80 -17.71 9.43
N CYS A 211 -4.79 -18.41 8.89
CA CYS A 211 -3.43 -17.90 8.74
C CYS A 211 -3.37 -16.74 7.75
N ILE A 212 -4.09 -16.79 6.62
CA ILE A 212 -4.11 -15.67 5.65
C ILE A 212 -4.57 -14.38 6.31
N HIS A 213 -5.72 -14.42 6.99
CA HIS A 213 -6.24 -13.24 7.68
C HIS A 213 -5.29 -12.74 8.77
N SER A 214 -4.75 -13.66 9.58
CA SER A 214 -3.86 -13.27 10.68
C SER A 214 -2.48 -12.79 10.23
N LEU A 215 -1.88 -13.41 9.20
CA LEU A 215 -0.53 -13.06 8.72
C LEU A 215 -0.51 -11.70 8.02
N ASN A 216 -1.52 -11.41 7.20
CA ASN A 216 -1.67 -10.11 6.52
C ASN A 216 -1.70 -8.98 7.55
N LEU A 217 -2.56 -9.11 8.57
CA LEU A 217 -2.66 -8.14 9.66
C LEU A 217 -1.35 -8.02 10.45
N VAL A 218 -0.72 -9.13 10.82
CA VAL A 218 0.54 -9.12 11.59
C VAL A 218 1.67 -8.45 10.80
N PHE A 219 1.86 -8.78 9.51
CA PHE A 219 2.90 -8.15 8.70
C PHE A 219 2.67 -6.66 8.53
N LEU A 220 1.43 -6.21 8.28
CA LEU A 220 1.12 -4.78 8.21
C LEU A 220 1.32 -4.07 9.55
N LEU A 221 0.97 -4.69 10.68
CA LEU A 221 1.20 -4.10 12.00
C LEU A 221 2.69 -3.94 12.30
N ILE A 222 3.51 -4.95 11.99
CA ILE A 222 4.96 -4.88 12.13
C ILE A 222 5.52 -3.80 11.20
N GLU A 223 5.09 -3.73 9.94
CA GLU A 223 5.50 -2.66 9.02
C GLU A 223 5.13 -1.29 9.57
N THR A 224 3.92 -1.12 10.12
CA THR A 224 3.49 0.14 10.76
C THR A 224 4.40 0.50 11.92
N ALA A 225 4.74 -0.48 12.75
CA ALA A 225 5.56 -0.29 13.93
C ALA A 225 7.01 0.02 13.59
N LEU A 226 7.52 -0.41 12.43
CA LEU A 226 8.90 -0.20 12.00
C LEU A 226 9.08 1.00 11.10
N ASN A 227 8.02 1.49 10.47
CA ASN A 227 8.09 2.51 9.43
C ASN A 227 7.87 3.92 10.01
N ASN A 228 8.59 4.90 9.48
CA ASN A 228 8.46 6.33 9.83
C ASN A 228 7.46 7.08 8.94
N LEU A 229 6.69 6.36 8.14
CA LEU A 229 5.82 6.94 7.14
C LEU A 229 4.62 7.63 7.80
N ASP A 230 4.47 8.94 7.58
CA ASP A 230 3.25 9.64 7.96
C ASP A 230 2.08 9.13 7.12
N PHE A 231 0.99 8.73 7.80
CA PHE A 231 -0.22 8.22 7.17
C PHE A 231 -1.36 9.24 7.27
N PRO A 232 -1.47 10.18 6.32
CA PRO A 232 -2.52 11.18 6.40
C PRO A 232 -3.87 10.58 5.99
N TRP A 233 -4.89 10.79 6.82
CA TRP A 233 -6.26 10.29 6.62
C TRP A 233 -6.91 10.67 5.27
N PHE A 234 -6.47 11.75 4.62
CA PHE A 234 -7.06 12.22 3.37
C PHE A 234 -6.86 11.27 2.18
N ARG A 235 -6.04 10.22 2.33
CA ARG A 235 -5.73 9.23 1.29
C ARG A 235 -6.52 7.92 1.45
N MET A 236 -7.37 7.79 2.48
CA MET A 236 -8.38 6.72 2.57
C MET A 236 -9.34 6.61 1.36
N PRO A 237 -9.63 7.67 0.57
CA PRO A 237 -10.39 7.51 -0.67
C PRO A 237 -9.80 6.53 -1.69
N TYR A 238 -8.48 6.30 -1.68
CA TYR A 238 -7.86 5.29 -2.55
C TYR A 238 -8.30 3.86 -2.19
N PHE A 239 -8.49 3.56 -0.90
CA PHE A 239 -9.05 2.29 -0.44
C PHE A 239 -10.50 2.10 -0.92
N VAL A 240 -11.30 3.16 -0.87
CA VAL A 240 -12.68 3.14 -1.37
C VAL A 240 -12.68 2.84 -2.88
N LEU A 241 -11.82 3.50 -3.66
CA LEU A 241 -11.68 3.24 -5.09
C LEU A 241 -11.23 1.81 -5.39
N TRP A 242 -10.32 1.25 -4.60
CA TRP A 242 -9.91 -0.16 -4.72
C TRP A 242 -11.08 -1.12 -4.52
N THR A 243 -11.91 -0.85 -3.51
CA THR A 243 -13.12 -1.65 -3.24
C THR A 243 -14.16 -1.50 -4.36
N CYS A 244 -14.38 -0.28 -4.87
CA CYS A 244 -15.25 -0.05 -6.02
C CYS A 244 -14.75 -0.77 -7.28
N LEU A 245 -13.43 -0.77 -7.54
CA LEU A 245 -12.82 -1.46 -8.66
C LEU A 245 -13.09 -2.97 -8.59
N TYR A 246 -12.91 -3.57 -7.42
CA TYR A 246 -13.24 -4.97 -7.20
C TYR A 246 -14.71 -5.27 -7.53
N VAL A 247 -15.65 -4.48 -7.01
CA VAL A 247 -17.09 -4.67 -7.27
C VAL A 247 -17.41 -4.55 -8.77
N ILE A 248 -16.82 -3.57 -9.46
CA ILE A 248 -17.02 -3.41 -10.91
C ILE A 248 -16.53 -4.64 -11.68
N ILE A 249 -15.36 -5.18 -11.31
CA ILE A 249 -14.79 -6.36 -11.96
C ILE A 249 -15.66 -7.60 -11.71
N GLN A 250 -16.24 -7.73 -10.52
CA GLN A 250 -17.24 -8.77 -10.23
C GLN A 250 -18.45 -8.68 -11.15
N TRP A 251 -19.01 -7.47 -11.30
CA TRP A 251 -20.14 -7.26 -12.20
C TRP A 251 -19.80 -7.58 -13.65
N ILE A 252 -18.61 -7.18 -14.12
CA ILE A 252 -18.13 -7.52 -15.47
C ILE A 252 -18.02 -9.04 -15.63
N ALA A 253 -17.40 -9.74 -14.68
CA ALA A 253 -17.25 -11.20 -14.73
C ALA A 253 -18.62 -11.92 -14.80
N HIS A 254 -19.61 -11.43 -14.07
CA HIS A 254 -20.98 -11.94 -14.14
C HIS A 254 -21.66 -11.69 -15.48
N VAL A 255 -21.51 -10.49 -16.05
CA VAL A 255 -22.02 -10.21 -17.40
C VAL A 255 -21.31 -11.06 -18.46
N CYS A 256 -20.04 -11.41 -18.23
CA CYS A 256 -19.25 -12.29 -19.10
C CYS A 256 -19.54 -13.80 -18.93
N GLY A 257 -20.49 -14.19 -18.08
CA GLY A 257 -20.97 -15.57 -17.97
C GLY A 257 -20.60 -16.31 -16.68
N MET A 258 -20.07 -15.62 -15.66
CA MET A 258 -19.94 -16.19 -14.32
C MET A 258 -21.33 -16.38 -13.68
N THR A 259 -21.65 -17.60 -13.26
CA THR A 259 -22.99 -17.95 -12.74
C THR A 259 -23.06 -17.98 -11.21
N TRP A 260 -21.91 -17.96 -10.53
CA TRP A 260 -21.80 -18.01 -9.07
C TRP A 260 -21.15 -16.75 -8.52
N TRP A 261 -21.60 -16.30 -7.35
CA TRP A 261 -21.03 -15.12 -6.70
C TRP A 261 -20.10 -15.57 -5.57
N PRO A 262 -18.89 -14.99 -5.43
CA PRO A 262 -17.97 -15.32 -4.34
C PRO A 262 -18.53 -14.92 -2.97
N TYR A 263 -19.35 -13.87 -2.92
CA TYR A 263 -20.03 -13.48 -1.71
C TYR A 263 -21.54 -13.31 -1.92
N PRO A 264 -22.39 -13.80 -0.99
CA PRO A 264 -23.84 -13.65 -1.09
C PRO A 264 -24.30 -12.19 -1.18
N PHE A 265 -23.52 -11.26 -0.64
CA PHE A 265 -23.82 -9.83 -0.63
C PHE A 265 -23.52 -9.09 -1.93
N LEU A 266 -22.75 -9.71 -2.84
CA LEU A 266 -22.50 -9.13 -4.15
C LEU A 266 -23.68 -9.35 -5.11
N ARG A 267 -24.60 -10.27 -4.78
CA ARG A 267 -25.84 -10.52 -5.53
C ARG A 267 -26.73 -9.27 -5.54
N PRO A 268 -26.91 -8.59 -6.68
CA PRO A 268 -27.74 -7.40 -6.77
C PRO A 268 -29.21 -7.69 -6.44
N GLU A 269 -29.67 -8.92 -6.62
CA GLU A 269 -31.04 -9.36 -6.35
C GLU A 269 -31.32 -9.70 -4.87
N SER A 270 -30.30 -9.58 -4.01
CA SER A 270 -30.45 -9.82 -2.58
C SER A 270 -31.18 -8.65 -1.92
N SER A 271 -32.18 -8.94 -1.08
CA SER A 271 -32.90 -7.93 -0.30
C SER A 271 -31.98 -7.11 0.61
N LEU A 272 -30.83 -7.64 1.00
CA LEU A 272 -29.84 -6.97 1.85
C LEU A 272 -28.71 -6.30 1.06
N ALA A 273 -28.67 -6.41 -0.28
CA ALA A 273 -27.63 -5.79 -1.12
C ALA A 273 -27.40 -4.30 -0.79
N PRO A 274 -28.45 -3.46 -0.65
CA PRO A 274 -28.31 -2.07 -0.21
C PRO A 274 -27.53 -1.85 1.10
N LEU A 275 -27.70 -2.74 2.08
CA LEU A 275 -27.03 -2.64 3.38
C LEU A 275 -25.54 -2.97 3.27
N TRP A 276 -25.20 -3.97 2.44
CA TRP A 276 -23.81 -4.35 2.18
C TRP A 276 -23.02 -3.28 1.42
N TYR A 277 -23.67 -2.62 0.47
CA TYR A 277 -23.04 -1.53 -0.27
C TYR A 277 -23.05 -0.20 0.52
N GLY A 278 -24.01 0.00 1.43
CA GLY A 278 -24.30 1.31 2.04
C GLY A 278 -24.02 1.52 3.53
N ALA A 279 -23.88 0.49 4.38
CA ALA A 279 -24.00 0.68 5.84
C ALA A 279 -23.10 -0.29 6.64
N ARG A 280 -22.34 0.06 7.69
CA ARG A 280 -22.31 1.21 8.63
C ARG A 280 -23.47 2.21 8.52
N SER A 281 -24.62 1.77 8.98
CA SER A 281 -25.60 2.57 9.69
C SER A 281 -26.36 1.58 10.54
N ILE A 282 -25.85 1.41 11.76
CA ILE A 282 -26.53 0.62 12.79
C ILE A 282 -27.86 1.32 13.05
N SER A 283 -28.93 0.67 12.64
CA SER A 283 -30.24 0.80 13.25
C SER A 283 -30.77 -0.62 13.37
N PHE A 284 -30.73 -1.13 14.60
CA PHE A 284 -31.46 -2.31 15.00
C PHE A 284 -32.93 -1.92 15.22
N PRO A 285 -33.87 -2.66 14.62
CA PRO A 285 -35.15 -2.99 15.24
C PRO A 285 -35.18 -4.52 15.48
N GLU A 286 -35.62 -5.08 16.59
CA GLU A 286 -36.21 -4.61 17.85
C GLU A 286 -35.50 -5.28 19.04
#